data_AF-A0A2T5LDK5-F1
#
_entry.id   AF-A0A2T5LDK5-F1
#
_cell.length_a   1.000
_cell.length_b   1.000
_cell.length_c   1.000
_cell.angle_alpha   90.00
_cell.angle_beta   90.00
_cell.angle_gamma   90.00
#
_symmetry.space_group_name_H-M   'P 1'
#
loop_
_entity.id
_entity.type
_entity.pdbx_description
1 polymer ?
#
loop_
_entity_poly.entity_id
_entity_poly.type
_entity_poly.pdbx_seq_one_letter_code
_entity_poly.pdbx_strand_id
1 'polypeptide(L)'
;MNAQRGAVLVLAMIFLLLLTILAISTSGRSLLQERMAGAMRNAQQAEWSAENALRGVEWNLFSGNGGVACYNSSNPSTISAKVTAFRRSSVWLTDGATEYKGSGVAIDYTTATADAALSTAVMAHNPWYIVELLGQDLPPGSGTSAATEAGSSGSGTAKFYLYRITARASGGSPNSIRVAESTFVTPNLVACTLT
;
A
#
# COMPACT_ATOMS: atom_id res chain seq x y z
N MET A 1 23.17 -22.67 70.40
CA MET A 1 21.76 -22.28 70.16
C MET A 1 21.68 -21.59 68.80
N ASN A 2 21.54 -22.33 67.69
CA ASN A 2 21.65 -21.79 66.31
C ASN A 2 20.42 -22.12 65.42
N ALA A 3 19.19 -22.08 65.95
CA ALA A 3 17.97 -22.40 65.19
C ALA A 3 17.43 -21.24 64.33
N GLN A 4 18.01 -20.03 64.42
CA GLN A 4 17.46 -18.83 63.79
C GLN A 4 17.91 -18.59 62.34
N ARG A 5 18.90 -19.33 61.82
CA ARG A 5 19.40 -19.14 60.45
C ARG A 5 18.53 -19.79 59.34
N GLY A 6 17.61 -20.71 59.68
CA GLY A 6 16.76 -21.40 58.70
C GLY A 6 15.51 -20.62 58.27
N ALA A 7 14.88 -19.89 59.19
CA ALA A 7 13.62 -19.18 58.92
C ALA A 7 13.80 -17.97 57.98
N VAL A 8 14.97 -17.31 58.03
CA VAL A 8 15.29 -16.15 57.18
C VAL A 8 15.31 -16.53 55.70
N LEU A 9 15.79 -17.74 55.36
CA LEU A 9 15.90 -18.19 53.98
C LEU A 9 14.52 -18.48 53.36
N VAL A 10 13.60 -19.04 54.16
CA VAL A 10 12.19 -19.26 53.77
C VAL A 10 11.49 -17.92 53.54
N LEU A 11 11.67 -16.97 54.45
CA LEU A 11 11.09 -15.63 54.33
C LEU A 11 11.64 -14.91 53.07
N ALA A 12 12.96 -14.98 52.85
CA ALA A 12 13.61 -14.42 51.67
C ALA A 12 13.11 -15.06 50.36
N MET A 13 12.88 -16.37 50.33
CA MET A 13 12.29 -17.07 49.18
C MET A 13 10.85 -16.62 48.90
N ILE A 14 10.02 -16.43 49.93
CA ILE A 14 8.65 -15.92 49.76
C ILE A 14 8.68 -14.50 49.19
N PHE A 15 9.51 -13.62 49.73
CA PHE A 15 9.65 -12.27 49.19
C PHE A 15 10.20 -12.26 47.75
N LEU A 16 11.18 -13.10 47.44
CA LEU A 16 11.72 -13.23 46.09
C LEU A 16 10.66 -13.75 45.11
N LEU A 17 9.84 -14.73 45.50
CA LEU A 17 8.73 -15.23 44.71
C LEU A 17 7.67 -14.15 44.44
N LEU A 18 7.32 -13.36 45.46
CA LEU A 18 6.35 -12.27 45.30
C LEU A 18 6.88 -11.20 44.34
N LEU A 19 8.17 -10.86 44.44
CA LEU A 19 8.81 -9.91 43.53
C LEU A 19 8.88 -10.43 42.09
N THR A 20 9.15 -11.72 41.87
CA THR A 20 9.18 -12.28 40.51
C THR A 20 7.80 -12.30 39.86
N ILE A 21 6.73 -12.62 40.61
CA ILE A 21 5.35 -12.57 40.09
C ILE A 21 4.98 -11.14 39.70
N LEU A 22 5.32 -10.15 40.53
CA LEU A 22 5.10 -8.73 40.22
C LEU A 22 5.88 -8.31 38.96
N ALA A 23 7.15 -8.70 38.84
CA ALA A 23 7.98 -8.40 37.67
C ALA A 23 7.43 -9.03 36.38
N ILE A 24 7.01 -10.30 36.40
CA ILE A 24 6.45 -10.97 35.21
C ILE A 24 5.12 -10.31 34.78
N SER A 25 4.29 -9.94 35.76
CA SER A 25 2.99 -9.29 35.48
C SER A 25 3.13 -7.93 34.79
N THR A 26 4.20 -7.18 35.08
CA THR A 26 4.49 -5.90 34.42
C THR A 26 5.13 -6.11 33.04
N SER A 27 6.05 -7.07 32.89
CA SER A 27 6.68 -7.40 31.60
C SER A 27 5.69 -7.90 30.54
N GLY A 28 4.65 -8.64 30.94
CA GLY A 28 3.64 -9.16 30.01
C GLY A 28 2.88 -8.08 29.24
N ARG A 29 2.62 -6.92 29.86
CA ARG A 29 1.94 -5.78 29.21
C ARG A 29 2.84 -5.11 28.17
N SER A 30 4.13 -4.95 28.48
CA SER A 30 5.12 -4.36 27.58
C SER A 30 5.27 -5.19 26.29
N LEU A 31 5.30 -6.52 26.41
CA LEU A 31 5.40 -7.41 25.24
C LEU A 31 4.19 -7.29 24.29
N LEU A 32 2.98 -7.17 24.84
CA LEU A 32 1.78 -6.98 24.02
C LEU A 32 1.79 -5.61 23.33
N GLN A 33 2.19 -4.55 24.04
CA GLN A 33 2.32 -3.21 23.47
C GLN A 33 3.38 -3.16 22.36
N GLU A 34 4.51 -3.85 22.54
CA GLU A 34 5.56 -3.95 21.53
C GLU A 34 5.06 -4.67 20.26
N ARG A 35 4.33 -5.78 20.42
CA ARG A 35 3.72 -6.49 19.28
C ARG A 35 2.69 -5.64 18.54
N MET A 36 1.86 -4.90 19.27
CA MET A 36 0.89 -3.98 18.65
C MET A 36 1.60 -2.83 17.93
N ALA A 37 2.64 -2.23 18.53
CA ALA A 37 3.43 -1.18 17.91
C ALA A 37 4.15 -1.68 16.64
N GLY A 38 4.71 -2.89 16.68
CA GLY A 38 5.33 -3.54 15.54
C GLY A 38 4.32 -3.84 14.42
N ALA A 39 3.12 -4.34 14.75
CA ALA A 39 2.06 -4.57 13.77
C ALA A 39 1.57 -3.26 13.14
N MET A 40 1.38 -2.20 13.94
CA MET A 40 0.96 -0.89 13.46
C MET A 40 2.00 -0.28 12.52
N ARG A 41 3.29 -0.33 12.87
CA ARG A 41 4.38 0.16 12.02
C ARG A 41 4.42 -0.59 10.68
N ASN A 42 4.30 -1.91 10.69
CA ASN A 42 4.27 -2.71 9.47
C ASN A 42 3.08 -2.35 8.58
N ALA A 43 1.89 -2.13 9.17
CA ALA A 43 0.72 -1.70 8.44
C ALA A 43 0.88 -0.29 7.84
N GLN A 44 1.47 0.66 8.58
CA GLN A 44 1.75 2.01 8.09
C GLN A 44 2.76 1.99 6.94
N GLN A 45 3.82 1.19 7.07
CA GLN A 45 4.83 1.05 6.01
C GLN A 45 4.21 0.47 4.72
N ALA A 46 3.33 -0.52 4.85
CA ALA A 46 2.58 -1.08 3.71
C ALA A 46 1.72 0.00 3.03
N GLU A 47 1.02 0.84 3.82
CA GLU A 47 0.17 1.92 3.32
C GLU A 47 0.99 2.96 2.54
N TRP A 48 2.08 3.45 3.14
CA TRP A 48 2.95 4.43 2.48
C TRP A 48 3.58 3.89 1.21
N SER A 49 3.90 2.60 1.15
CA SER A 49 4.41 1.96 -0.06
C SER A 49 3.36 1.88 -1.17
N ALA A 50 2.11 1.52 -0.83
CA ALA A 50 1.01 1.50 -1.78
C ALA A 50 0.74 2.90 -2.34
N GLU A 51 0.70 3.92 -1.47
CA GLU A 51 0.57 5.33 -1.86
C GLU A 51 1.75 5.81 -2.71
N ASN A 52 2.99 5.42 -2.38
CA ASN A 52 4.16 5.79 -3.18
C ASN A 52 4.06 5.24 -4.62
N ALA A 53 3.71 3.97 -4.75
CA ALA A 53 3.51 3.36 -6.06
C ALA A 53 2.37 4.04 -6.83
N LEU A 54 1.25 4.31 -6.16
CA LEU A 54 0.11 5.02 -6.74
C LEU A 54 0.51 6.40 -7.26
N ARG A 55 1.19 7.22 -6.45
CA ARG A 55 1.68 8.55 -6.85
C ARG A 55 2.70 8.49 -7.99
N GLY A 56 3.58 7.50 -7.98
CA GLY A 56 4.53 7.28 -9.06
C GLY A 56 3.85 6.96 -10.39
N VAL A 57 2.77 6.18 -10.36
CA VAL A 57 1.97 5.88 -11.54
C VAL A 57 1.20 7.10 -12.02
N GLU A 58 0.59 7.88 -11.12
CA GLU A 58 -0.05 9.16 -11.46
C GLU A 58 0.92 10.09 -12.19
N TRP A 59 2.17 10.20 -11.71
CA TRP A 59 3.20 10.99 -12.37
C TRP A 59 3.55 10.48 -13.77
N ASN A 60 3.65 9.16 -13.96
CA ASN A 60 3.89 8.57 -15.27
C ASN A 60 2.74 8.86 -16.26
N LEU A 61 1.49 8.80 -15.79
CA LEU A 61 0.31 9.15 -16.60
C LEU A 61 0.26 10.65 -16.92
N PHE A 62 0.62 11.50 -15.97
CA PHE A 62 0.66 12.96 -16.17
C PHE A 62 1.78 13.40 -17.12
N SER A 63 2.94 12.76 -17.05
CA SER A 63 4.08 13.03 -17.94
C SER A 63 3.91 12.45 -19.36
N GLY A 64 2.85 11.68 -19.60
CA GLY A 64 2.58 11.07 -20.91
C GLY A 64 3.51 9.91 -21.24
N ASN A 65 4.05 9.23 -20.22
CA ASN A 65 4.93 8.09 -20.40
C ASN A 65 4.14 6.88 -20.97
N GLY A 66 4.40 6.53 -22.24
CA GLY A 66 3.73 5.42 -22.94
C GLY A 66 4.08 4.02 -22.43
N GLY A 67 4.98 3.90 -21.44
CA GLY A 67 5.35 2.61 -20.83
C GLY A 67 4.36 2.08 -19.79
N VAL A 68 3.30 2.82 -19.45
CA VAL A 68 2.30 2.37 -18.48
C VAL A 68 1.34 1.37 -19.13
N ALA A 69 1.39 0.10 -18.73
CA ALA A 69 0.43 -0.90 -19.18
C ALA A 69 -0.91 -0.71 -18.45
N CYS A 70 -2.02 -0.69 -19.21
CA CYS A 70 -3.36 -0.49 -18.65
C CYS A 70 -4.41 -1.43 -19.26
N TYR A 71 -5.46 -1.69 -18.48
CA TYR A 71 -6.67 -2.40 -18.89
C TYR A 71 -7.73 -1.42 -19.38
N ASN A 72 -8.53 -1.82 -20.37
CA ASN A 72 -9.68 -1.03 -20.79
C ASN A 72 -10.94 -1.46 -20.01
N SER A 73 -11.27 -0.68 -18.97
CA SER A 73 -12.46 -0.84 -18.14
C SER A 73 -13.54 0.20 -18.46
N SER A 74 -13.51 0.81 -19.66
CA SER A 74 -14.47 1.85 -20.06
C SER A 74 -15.91 1.32 -20.19
N ASN A 75 -16.07 0.00 -20.32
CA ASN A 75 -17.36 -0.67 -20.32
C ASN A 75 -17.39 -1.72 -19.19
N PRO A 76 -18.43 -1.75 -18.34
CA PRO A 76 -18.57 -2.77 -17.29
C PRO A 76 -18.46 -4.22 -17.80
N SER A 77 -18.85 -4.49 -19.05
CA SER A 77 -18.77 -5.83 -19.64
C SER A 77 -17.36 -6.25 -20.10
N THR A 78 -16.41 -5.32 -20.17
CA THR A 78 -15.03 -5.57 -20.61
C THR A 78 -14.02 -5.58 -19.47
N ILE A 79 -14.49 -5.49 -18.22
CA ILE A 79 -13.60 -5.51 -17.05
C ILE A 79 -12.95 -6.89 -16.94
N SER A 80 -11.62 -6.90 -16.97
CA SER A 80 -10.83 -8.12 -16.82
C SER A 80 -11.09 -8.80 -15.46
N ALA A 81 -11.17 -10.12 -15.47
CA ALA A 81 -11.25 -10.92 -14.24
C ALA A 81 -10.02 -10.69 -13.34
N LYS A 82 -8.84 -10.45 -13.94
CA LYS A 82 -7.57 -10.19 -13.23
C LYS A 82 -7.64 -8.92 -12.40
N VAL A 83 -8.14 -7.85 -13.00
CA VAL A 83 -8.35 -6.56 -12.34
C VAL A 83 -9.31 -6.67 -11.16
N THR A 84 -10.42 -7.40 -11.35
CA THR A 84 -11.41 -7.62 -10.28
C THR A 84 -10.83 -8.45 -9.15
N ALA A 85 -10.05 -9.49 -9.48
CA ALA A 85 -9.36 -10.32 -8.50
C ALA A 85 -8.29 -9.52 -7.73
N PHE A 86 -7.51 -8.68 -8.41
CA PHE A 86 -6.48 -7.85 -7.79
C PHE A 86 -7.07 -6.82 -6.80
N ARG A 87 -8.25 -6.27 -7.09
CA ARG A 87 -8.93 -5.35 -6.16
C ARG A 87 -9.54 -6.05 -4.96
N ARG A 88 -10.11 -7.25 -5.14
CA ARG A 88 -10.88 -7.94 -4.08
C ARG A 88 -10.09 -8.97 -3.28
N SER A 89 -8.95 -9.44 -3.79
CA SER A 89 -8.19 -10.50 -3.15
C SER A 89 -7.58 -10.03 -1.82
N SER A 90 -7.77 -10.81 -0.76
CA SER A 90 -7.05 -10.65 0.52
C SER A 90 -5.65 -11.28 0.51
N VAL A 91 -5.36 -12.14 -0.47
CA VAL A 91 -4.08 -12.84 -0.64
C VAL A 91 -3.19 -12.06 -1.59
N TRP A 92 -1.88 -12.06 -1.36
CA TRP A 92 -0.90 -11.47 -2.28
C TRP A 92 -1.08 -12.03 -3.70
N LEU A 93 -1.44 -11.16 -4.64
CA LEU A 93 -1.74 -11.51 -6.03
C LEU A 93 -1.02 -10.52 -6.93
N THR A 94 -0.30 -11.06 -7.91
CA THR A 94 0.48 -10.28 -8.88
C THR A 94 0.03 -10.55 -10.33
N ASP A 95 -0.92 -11.47 -10.53
CA ASP A 95 -1.39 -11.81 -11.88
C ASP A 95 -2.05 -10.60 -12.55
N GLY A 96 -1.53 -10.24 -13.73
CA GLY A 96 -2.00 -9.09 -14.49
C GLY A 96 -1.60 -7.73 -13.93
N ALA A 97 -0.85 -7.68 -12.84
CA ALA A 97 -0.31 -6.43 -12.29
C ALA A 97 1.11 -6.17 -12.80
N THR A 98 1.56 -4.93 -12.67
CA THR A 98 2.93 -4.51 -13.02
C THR A 98 3.67 -4.17 -11.73
N GLU A 99 4.92 -4.61 -11.63
CA GLU A 99 5.79 -4.29 -10.51
C GLU A 99 6.23 -2.82 -10.59
N TYR A 100 6.09 -2.07 -9.50
CA TYR A 100 6.57 -0.70 -9.41
C TYR A 100 7.99 -0.65 -8.84
N LYS A 101 8.92 -0.13 -9.64
CA LYS A 101 10.34 0.05 -9.27
C LYS A 101 10.72 1.52 -9.19
N GLY A 102 9.81 2.41 -8.84
CA GLY A 102 10.10 3.85 -8.85
C GLY A 102 9.91 4.51 -10.22
N SER A 103 9.89 5.84 -10.21
CA SER A 103 9.81 6.67 -11.42
C SER A 103 11.20 7.14 -11.83
N GLY A 104 11.62 6.84 -13.06
CA GLY A 104 12.91 7.27 -13.64
C GLY A 104 14.07 6.34 -13.34
N VAL A 105 14.36 6.05 -12.07
CA VAL A 105 15.40 5.10 -11.65
C VAL A 105 14.76 3.89 -10.99
N ALA A 106 15.16 2.69 -11.44
CA ALA A 106 14.70 1.44 -10.86
C ALA A 106 15.24 1.29 -9.43
N ILE A 107 14.33 1.27 -8.45
CA ILE A 107 14.58 1.03 -7.03
C ILE A 107 14.00 -0.34 -6.67
N ASP A 108 14.80 -1.16 -6.00
CA ASP A 108 14.34 -2.40 -5.39
C ASP A 108 14.07 -2.18 -3.90
N TYR A 109 12.78 -2.15 -3.54
CA TYR A 109 12.33 -1.90 -2.17
C TYR A 109 12.51 -3.11 -1.25
N THR A 110 12.85 -4.29 -1.80
CA THR A 110 13.14 -5.49 -1.00
C THR A 110 14.61 -5.59 -0.57
N THR A 111 15.50 -4.85 -1.22
CA THR A 111 16.92 -4.88 -0.89
C THR A 111 17.25 -3.93 0.27
N ALA A 112 17.99 -4.44 1.25
CA ALA A 112 18.54 -3.60 2.30
C ALA A 112 19.58 -2.65 1.68
N THR A 113 19.33 -1.36 1.79
CA THR A 113 20.25 -0.33 1.33
C THR A 113 21.48 -0.27 2.24
N ALA A 114 22.63 0.09 1.67
CA ALA A 114 23.85 0.37 2.46
C ALA A 114 23.68 1.59 3.39
N ASP A 115 22.66 2.43 3.15
CA ASP A 115 22.28 3.52 4.03
C ASP A 115 21.57 2.98 5.28
N ALA A 116 22.21 3.18 6.44
CA ALA A 116 21.69 2.78 7.74
C ALA A 116 20.35 3.44 8.08
N ALA A 117 20.06 4.63 7.54
CA ALA A 117 18.80 5.33 7.76
C ALA A 117 17.61 4.62 7.11
N LEU A 118 17.85 3.87 6.03
CA LEU A 118 16.85 3.17 5.24
C LEU A 118 16.76 1.67 5.57
N SER A 119 17.59 1.17 6.50
CA SER A 119 17.61 -0.23 6.94
C SER A 119 16.25 -0.75 7.46
N THR A 120 15.40 0.16 7.96
CA THR A 120 14.05 -0.18 8.46
C THR A 120 12.94 0.06 7.45
N ALA A 121 13.26 0.56 6.26
CA ALA A 121 12.32 0.83 5.18
C ALA A 121 12.17 -0.35 4.20
N VAL A 122 12.92 -1.44 4.42
CA VAL A 122 12.88 -2.66 3.61
C VAL A 122 11.50 -3.31 3.66
N MET A 123 10.99 -3.66 2.48
CA MET A 123 9.68 -4.29 2.30
C MET A 123 9.85 -5.78 2.03
N ALA A 124 8.84 -6.58 2.37
CA ALA A 124 8.85 -8.01 2.06
C ALA A 124 8.72 -8.27 0.54
N HIS A 125 7.93 -7.46 -0.14
CA HIS A 125 7.74 -7.48 -1.58
C HIS A 125 7.71 -6.05 -2.14
N ASN A 126 8.19 -5.90 -3.37
CA ASN A 126 8.01 -4.65 -4.12
C ASN A 126 6.51 -4.39 -4.32
N PRO A 127 6.09 -3.12 -4.38
CA PRO A 127 4.71 -2.77 -4.66
C PRO A 127 4.31 -3.12 -6.10
N TRP A 128 3.05 -3.51 -6.28
CA TRP A 128 2.46 -3.84 -7.57
C TRP A 128 1.26 -2.96 -7.85
N TYR A 129 1.01 -2.62 -9.10
CA TYR A 129 -0.10 -1.78 -9.48
C TYR A 129 -0.81 -2.28 -10.73
N ILE A 130 -2.07 -1.88 -10.84
CA ILE A 130 -2.91 -2.04 -12.02
C ILE A 130 -3.47 -0.67 -12.38
N VAL A 131 -3.41 -0.33 -13.67
CA VAL A 131 -4.07 0.84 -14.23
C VAL A 131 -5.24 0.40 -15.08
N GLU A 132 -6.38 1.05 -14.89
CA GLU A 132 -7.58 0.86 -15.68
C GLU A 132 -7.96 2.20 -16.33
N LEU A 133 -8.23 2.21 -17.63
CA LEU A 133 -8.93 3.31 -18.28
C LEU A 133 -10.43 3.13 -18.04
N LEU A 134 -11.04 4.09 -17.35
CA LEU A 134 -12.48 4.13 -17.09
C LEU A 134 -13.27 4.85 -18.20
N GLY A 135 -12.56 5.54 -19.09
CA GLY A 135 -13.13 6.21 -20.24
C GLY A 135 -12.63 7.63 -20.36
N GLN A 136 -13.37 8.42 -21.15
CA GLN A 136 -13.04 9.80 -21.43
C GLN A 136 -14.06 10.70 -20.71
N ASP A 137 -13.56 11.73 -20.04
CA ASP A 137 -14.32 12.88 -19.60
C ASP A 137 -14.47 13.83 -20.80
N LEU A 138 -15.69 13.86 -21.36
CA LEU A 138 -16.02 14.68 -22.54
C LEU A 138 -16.66 15.98 -22.09
N PRO A 139 -16.24 17.13 -22.66
CA PRO A 139 -16.96 18.36 -22.48
C PRO A 139 -18.39 18.22 -23.03
N PRO A 140 -19.34 18.92 -22.42
CA PRO A 140 -20.72 18.90 -22.87
C PRO A 140 -20.81 19.36 -24.31
N GLY A 141 -21.47 18.55 -25.16
CA GLY A 141 -21.65 18.80 -26.59
C GLY A 141 -20.86 17.88 -27.53
N SER A 142 -19.98 17.00 -27.03
CA SER A 142 -19.27 16.02 -27.89
C SER A 142 -19.36 14.54 -27.44
N GLY A 143 -20.05 14.25 -26.33
CA GLY A 143 -20.35 12.89 -25.84
C GLY A 143 -21.77 12.79 -25.31
N THR A 144 -22.38 11.61 -25.38
CA THR A 144 -23.75 11.33 -24.91
C THR A 144 -23.82 11.26 -23.38
N SER A 145 -23.60 12.39 -22.71
CA SER A 145 -24.00 12.63 -21.33
C SER A 145 -24.91 13.85 -21.33
N ALA A 146 -26.06 13.78 -20.64
CA ALA A 146 -27.00 14.90 -20.55
C ALA A 146 -26.52 16.03 -19.61
N ALA A 147 -25.37 15.87 -18.96
CA ALA A 147 -24.79 16.85 -18.05
C ALA A 147 -24.07 17.96 -18.85
N THR A 148 -24.42 19.21 -18.56
CA THR A 148 -23.75 20.40 -19.12
C THR A 148 -22.88 21.05 -18.05
N GLU A 149 -21.56 21.03 -18.23
CA GLU A 149 -20.62 21.77 -17.39
C GLU A 149 -20.88 23.28 -17.46
N ALA A 150 -20.95 23.93 -16.29
CA ALA A 150 -21.20 25.35 -16.18
C ALA A 150 -19.97 26.16 -16.64
N GLY A 151 -20.09 26.89 -17.76
CA GLY A 151 -19.09 27.87 -18.20
C GLY A 151 -18.09 27.43 -19.28
N SER A 152 -18.33 26.33 -19.99
CA SER A 152 -17.45 25.92 -21.09
C SER A 152 -17.63 26.79 -22.35
N SER A 153 -16.66 27.66 -22.64
CA SER A 153 -16.63 28.49 -23.86
C SER A 153 -15.24 28.60 -24.52
N GLY A 154 -14.36 27.60 -24.38
CA GLY A 154 -12.96 27.72 -24.79
C GLY A 154 -12.36 26.50 -25.49
N SER A 155 -11.74 26.73 -26.65
CA SER A 155 -10.87 25.81 -27.39
C SER A 155 -9.55 25.58 -26.63
N GLY A 156 -9.54 24.62 -25.72
CA GLY A 156 -8.36 24.09 -25.03
C GLY A 156 -8.62 22.63 -24.67
N THR A 157 -7.60 21.76 -24.79
CA THR A 157 -7.62 20.28 -24.67
C THR A 157 -8.99 19.68 -24.32
N ALA A 158 -9.76 19.36 -25.36
CA ALA A 158 -11.17 19.00 -25.25
C ALA A 158 -11.43 17.55 -24.77
N LYS A 159 -10.41 16.83 -24.30
CA LYS A 159 -10.51 15.41 -23.95
C LYS A 159 -9.64 15.12 -22.74
N PHE A 160 -10.27 14.81 -21.61
CA PHE A 160 -9.58 14.26 -20.44
C PHE A 160 -9.89 12.77 -20.34
N TYR A 161 -8.94 11.99 -19.86
CA TYR A 161 -9.10 10.54 -19.67
C TYR A 161 -9.10 10.23 -18.19
N LEU A 162 -10.06 9.41 -17.79
CA LEU A 162 -10.25 8.96 -16.43
C LEU A 162 -9.56 7.62 -16.26
N TYR A 163 -8.57 7.57 -15.37
CA TYR A 163 -7.90 6.33 -14.99
C TYR A 163 -8.22 5.98 -13.56
N ARG A 164 -8.37 4.69 -13.27
CA ARG A 164 -8.33 4.15 -11.92
C ARG A 164 -7.04 3.40 -11.73
N ILE A 165 -6.33 3.72 -10.66
CA ILE A 165 -5.07 3.12 -10.29
C ILE A 165 -5.31 2.37 -9.00
N THR A 166 -5.04 1.07 -9.01
CA THR A 166 -5.03 0.25 -7.81
C THR A 166 -3.59 -0.16 -7.53
N ALA A 167 -3.04 0.25 -6.40
CA ALA A 167 -1.72 -0.15 -5.94
C ALA A 167 -1.84 -1.08 -4.73
N ARG A 168 -0.96 -2.07 -4.67
CA ARG A 168 -0.88 -3.05 -3.60
C ARG A 168 0.56 -3.12 -3.12
N ALA A 169 0.75 -3.06 -1.82
CA ALA A 169 2.06 -3.16 -1.22
C ALA A 169 2.05 -3.99 0.07
N SER A 170 3.22 -4.51 0.42
CA SER A 170 3.48 -5.17 1.69
C SER A 170 4.36 -4.30 2.59
N GLY A 171 4.20 -4.43 3.90
CA GLY A 171 5.14 -3.85 4.86
C GLY A 171 6.44 -4.65 4.95
N GLY A 172 7.20 -4.48 6.04
CA GLY A 172 8.35 -5.33 6.35
C GLY A 172 8.00 -6.81 6.57
N SER A 173 6.71 -7.13 6.77
CA SER A 173 6.19 -8.49 6.82
C SER A 173 5.36 -8.83 5.57
N PRO A 174 5.53 -10.02 4.97
CA PRO A 174 4.75 -10.44 3.79
C PRO A 174 3.25 -10.58 4.08
N ASN A 175 2.87 -10.72 5.36
CA ASN A 175 1.48 -10.88 5.79
C ASN A 175 0.74 -9.54 5.95
N SER A 176 1.46 -8.41 5.96
CA SER A 176 0.87 -7.08 6.11
C SER A 176 0.64 -6.46 4.73
N ILE A 177 -0.52 -6.74 4.13
CA ILE A 177 -0.89 -6.25 2.80
C ILE A 177 -1.83 -5.05 2.93
N ARG A 178 -1.55 -4.01 2.14
CA ARG A 178 -2.42 -2.84 1.96
C ARG A 178 -2.66 -2.58 0.48
N VAL A 179 -3.85 -2.07 0.18
CA VAL A 179 -4.29 -1.75 -1.18
C VAL A 179 -4.85 -0.34 -1.16
N ALA A 180 -4.30 0.52 -2.00
CA ALA A 180 -4.75 1.88 -2.21
C ALA A 180 -5.37 2.01 -3.61
N GLU A 181 -6.45 2.78 -3.73
CA GLU A 181 -7.13 3.04 -4.99
C GLU A 181 -7.32 4.55 -5.16
N SER A 182 -6.95 5.06 -6.34
CA SER A 182 -7.15 6.46 -6.73
C SER A 182 -7.77 6.53 -8.11
N THR A 183 -8.58 7.55 -8.33
CA THR A 183 -9.09 7.91 -9.64
C THR A 183 -8.41 9.20 -10.08
N PHE A 184 -7.71 9.14 -11.20
CA PHE A 184 -6.85 10.20 -11.71
C PHE A 184 -7.29 10.65 -13.11
N VAL A 185 -7.32 11.95 -13.33
CA VAL A 185 -7.73 12.56 -14.61
C VAL A 185 -6.50 13.20 -15.26
N THR A 186 -6.25 12.88 -16.52
CA THR A 186 -5.12 13.44 -17.29
C THR A 186 -5.52 13.68 -18.75
N PRO A 187 -4.96 14.71 -19.42
CA PRO A 187 -5.16 14.91 -20.85
C PRO A 187 -4.45 13.85 -21.72
N ASN A 188 -3.56 13.04 -21.14
CA ASN A 188 -2.79 12.05 -21.89
C ASN A 188 -3.53 10.71 -22.02
N LEU A 189 -3.65 10.23 -23.26
CA LEU A 189 -4.13 8.89 -23.55
C LEU A 189 -2.97 7.90 -23.55
N VAL A 190 -3.11 6.81 -22.80
CA VAL A 190 -2.21 5.67 -22.81
C VAL A 190 -2.85 4.52 -23.57
N ALA A 191 -2.05 3.75 -24.32
CA ALA A 191 -2.54 2.61 -25.07
C ALA A 191 -2.82 1.42 -24.14
N CYS A 192 -4.09 1.22 -23.77
CA CYS A 192 -4.51 0.08 -22.96
C CYS A 192 -4.65 -1.17 -23.82
N THR A 193 -3.62 -2.00 -23.82
CA THR A 193 -3.54 -3.25 -24.58
C THR A 193 -3.80 -4.51 -23.75
N LEU A 194 -3.95 -4.37 -22.42
CA LEU A 194 -4.19 -5.50 -21.53
C LEU A 194 -5.66 -5.93 -21.57
N THR A 195 -5.88 -7.26 -21.59
CA THR A 195 -7.18 -7.95 -21.55
C THR A 195 -7.35 -8.71 -20.25
#